data_AF-A0A6B3AD43-F1
#
_entry.id   AF-A0A6B3AD43-F1
#
_cell.length_a   1.000
_cell.length_b   1.000
_cell.length_c   1.000
_cell.angle_alpha   90.00
_cell.angle_beta   90.00
_cell.angle_gamma   90.00
#
_symmetry.space_group_name_H-M   'P 1'
#
loop_
_entity.id
_entity.type
_entity.pdbx_description
1 polymer ?
#
loop_
_entity_poly.entity_id
_entity_poly.type
_entity_poly.pdbx_seq_one_letter_code
_entity_poly.pdbx_strand_id
1 'polypeptide(L)'
;MIRVISFGYGHGEPPAAEVTYDLRDLLRNPFHDPELKHLTGLDPAVYEHVMDTPGAEPLAQAAAYLAVGLNETTGADITVAFGCVGGRHRSVGLARRVGEITQLTNRPVTVEHRDVDQDLLPAGVHNRTEPEPESIRYTADVVAMTPDGDVLLIERGWPPHEGAWALPGGHVDQGETSRAAAVRELAEETGVQVLAEDLREIGVFDRPDRDPRGRYVTTAYLAIVPAGTPIVAGDDARTVRWWPTSSLPPLAFDHADILDQATREPGRA
;
A
#
# COMPACT_ATOMS: atom_id res chain seq x y z
N MET A 1 -4.51 -44.71 2.28
CA MET A 1 -3.73 -43.99 3.32
C MET A 1 -3.69 -42.52 2.93
N ILE A 2 -3.76 -41.61 3.90
CA ILE A 2 -3.60 -40.17 3.65
C ILE A 2 -2.21 -39.76 4.15
N ARG A 3 -1.41 -39.13 3.30
CA ARG A 3 -0.10 -38.56 3.65
C ARG A 3 -0.21 -37.05 3.63
N VAL A 4 0.08 -36.43 4.76
CA VAL A 4 0.17 -34.98 4.91
C VAL A 4 1.63 -34.61 4.98
N ILE A 5 2.11 -33.78 4.06
CA ILE A 5 3.52 -33.37 4.02
C ILE A 5 3.64 -31.85 4.06
N SER A 6 4.50 -31.32 4.94
CA SER A 6 4.91 -29.93 4.89
C SER A 6 6.29 -29.77 4.27
N PHE A 7 6.51 -28.67 3.56
CA PHE A 7 7.78 -28.37 2.92
C PHE A 7 8.07 -26.86 2.82
N GLY A 8 9.30 -26.53 2.44
CA GLY A 8 9.81 -25.20 2.16
C GLY A 8 10.19 -25.04 0.68
N TYR A 9 9.62 -24.04 0.00
CA TYR A 9 9.97 -23.70 -1.38
C TYR A 9 11.44 -23.27 -1.54
N GLY A 10 12.06 -22.76 -0.48
CA GLY A 10 13.46 -22.36 -0.50
C GLY A 10 14.45 -23.54 -0.44
N HIS A 11 13.98 -24.76 -0.18
CA HIS A 11 14.82 -25.96 -0.09
C HIS A 11 14.63 -26.94 -1.27
N GLY A 12 13.73 -26.62 -2.20
CA GLY A 12 13.53 -27.40 -3.43
C GLY A 12 12.08 -27.39 -3.91
N GLU A 13 11.85 -28.10 -5.02
CA GLU A 13 10.53 -28.23 -5.64
C GLU A 13 9.48 -28.84 -4.68
N PRO A 14 8.20 -28.52 -4.85
CA PRO A 14 7.11 -29.17 -4.12
C PRO A 14 7.16 -30.70 -4.25
N PRO A 15 6.86 -31.46 -3.18
CA PRO A 15 6.68 -32.90 -3.29
C PRO A 15 5.49 -33.23 -4.19
N ALA A 16 5.53 -34.37 -4.88
CA ALA A 16 4.39 -34.86 -5.63
C ALA A 16 3.19 -35.10 -4.70
N ALA A 17 2.06 -34.47 -5.03
CA ALA A 17 0.85 -34.50 -4.23
C ALA A 17 -0.38 -34.25 -5.13
N GLU A 18 -1.52 -34.84 -4.78
CA GLU A 18 -2.79 -34.58 -5.47
C GLU A 18 -3.23 -33.12 -5.28
N VAL A 19 -2.91 -32.54 -4.12
CA VAL A 19 -3.21 -31.14 -3.80
C VAL A 19 -2.02 -30.52 -3.09
N THR A 20 -1.59 -29.33 -3.54
CA THR A 20 -0.56 -28.53 -2.90
C THR A 20 -1.11 -27.17 -2.50
N TYR A 21 -0.94 -26.79 -1.24
CA TYR A 21 -1.33 -25.50 -0.69
C TYR A 21 -0.10 -24.61 -0.50
N ASP A 22 -0.10 -23.43 -1.12
CA ASP A 22 0.93 -22.41 -0.91
C ASP A 22 0.48 -21.43 0.19
N LEU A 23 1.17 -21.46 1.33
CA LEU A 23 0.81 -20.72 2.53
C LEU A 23 1.62 -19.43 2.72
N ARG A 24 2.46 -19.07 1.74
CA ARG A 24 3.37 -17.92 1.86
C ARG A 24 2.66 -16.59 2.08
N ASP A 25 1.45 -16.46 1.55
CA ASP A 25 0.66 -15.23 1.65
C ASP A 25 -0.68 -15.45 2.37
N LEU A 26 -0.95 -16.68 2.85
CA LEU A 26 -2.23 -17.05 3.47
C LEU A 26 -2.20 -17.00 4.99
N LEU A 27 -1.03 -17.24 5.60
CA LEU A 27 -0.88 -17.38 7.06
C LEU A 27 0.14 -16.38 7.61
N ARG A 28 -0.10 -15.90 8.84
CA ARG A 28 0.83 -15.04 9.58
C ARG A 28 2.22 -15.65 9.60
N ASN A 29 3.25 -14.81 9.44
CA ASN A 29 4.63 -15.23 9.27
C ASN A 29 5.44 -15.03 10.56
N PRO A 30 5.79 -16.11 11.29
CA PRO A 30 6.55 -16.00 12.53
C PRO A 30 8.02 -15.57 12.34
N PHE A 31 8.52 -15.54 11.09
CA PHE A 31 9.92 -15.24 10.80
C PHE A 31 10.38 -13.84 11.25
N HIS A 32 9.48 -12.86 11.29
CA HIS A 32 9.82 -11.48 11.67
C HIS A 32 9.84 -11.26 13.18
N ASP A 33 9.32 -12.21 13.95
CA ASP A 33 9.35 -12.17 15.41
C ASP A 33 10.67 -12.78 15.92
N PRO A 34 11.53 -12.01 16.61
CA PRO A 34 12.81 -12.52 17.12
C PRO A 34 12.69 -13.69 18.09
N GLU A 35 11.57 -13.81 18.80
CA GLU A 35 11.31 -14.89 19.77
C GLU A 35 10.80 -16.16 19.06
N LEU A 36 10.08 -16.02 17.96
CA LEU A 36 9.48 -17.15 17.24
C LEU A 36 10.34 -17.67 16.09
N LYS A 37 11.18 -16.83 15.46
CA LYS A 37 11.86 -17.15 14.20
C LYS A 37 12.73 -18.41 14.21
N HIS A 38 13.23 -18.81 15.38
CA HIS A 38 14.12 -19.97 15.55
C HIS A 38 13.38 -21.24 15.95
N LEU A 39 12.13 -21.10 16.37
CA LEU A 39 11.23 -22.19 16.71
C LEU A 39 10.62 -22.80 15.43
N THR A 40 9.73 -23.77 15.58
CA THR A 40 9.06 -24.47 14.48
C THR A 40 7.56 -24.56 14.74
N GLY A 41 6.76 -24.91 13.74
CA GLY A 41 5.32 -25.13 13.90
C GLY A 41 4.96 -26.32 14.81
N LEU A 42 5.96 -27.07 15.31
CA LEU A 42 5.79 -28.07 16.36
C LEU A 42 5.74 -27.41 17.75
N ASP A 43 6.36 -26.24 17.91
CA ASP A 43 6.36 -25.48 19.15
C ASP A 43 5.00 -24.77 19.35
N PRO A 44 4.40 -24.83 20.55
CA PRO A 44 3.09 -24.23 20.81
C PRO A 44 2.98 -22.75 20.42
N ALA A 45 4.01 -21.94 20.73
CA ALA A 45 3.99 -20.50 20.46
C ALA A 45 3.90 -20.19 18.95
N VAL A 46 4.64 -20.93 18.11
CA VAL A 46 4.57 -20.77 16.65
C VAL A 46 3.27 -21.31 16.11
N TYR A 47 2.83 -22.48 16.61
CA TYR A 47 1.58 -23.10 16.19
C TYR A 47 0.39 -22.16 16.44
N GLU A 48 0.28 -21.61 17.63
CA GLU A 48 -0.76 -20.63 18.00
C GLU A 48 -0.67 -19.39 17.13
N HIS A 49 0.53 -18.80 16.98
CA HIS A 49 0.73 -17.63 16.12
C HIS A 49 0.23 -17.86 14.68
N VAL A 50 0.52 -19.03 14.11
CA VAL A 50 0.09 -19.41 12.74
C VAL A 50 -1.42 -19.64 12.70
N MET A 51 -1.97 -20.43 13.62
CA MET A 51 -3.38 -20.83 13.63
C MET A 51 -4.33 -19.69 14.05
N ASP A 52 -3.83 -18.66 14.73
CA ASP A 52 -4.54 -17.41 15.03
C ASP A 52 -4.74 -16.52 13.80
N THR A 53 -4.23 -16.92 12.63
CA THR A 53 -4.59 -16.26 11.37
C THR A 53 -6.09 -16.47 11.08
N PRO A 54 -6.89 -15.40 10.87
CA PRO A 54 -8.27 -15.54 10.46
C PRO A 54 -8.41 -16.44 9.23
N GLY A 55 -9.19 -17.52 9.35
CA GLY A 55 -9.40 -18.49 8.27
C GLY A 55 -8.46 -19.71 8.26
N ALA A 56 -7.43 -19.76 9.11
CA ALA A 56 -6.52 -20.91 9.18
C ALA A 56 -7.24 -22.22 9.57
N GLU A 57 -8.09 -22.18 10.60
CA GLU A 57 -8.85 -23.36 11.04
C GLU A 57 -9.88 -23.83 9.99
N PRO A 58 -10.73 -22.97 9.39
CA PRO A 58 -11.57 -23.35 8.26
C PRO A 58 -10.78 -23.93 7.07
N LEU A 59 -9.60 -23.37 6.76
CA LEU A 59 -8.74 -23.88 5.70
C LEU A 59 -8.22 -25.29 6.03
N ALA A 60 -7.78 -25.53 7.26
CA ALA A 60 -7.34 -26.86 7.70
C ALA A 60 -8.47 -27.89 7.61
N GLN A 61 -9.69 -27.51 8.01
CA GLN A 61 -10.87 -28.38 7.90
C GLN A 61 -11.20 -28.70 6.43
N ALA A 62 -11.22 -27.70 5.56
CA ALA A 62 -11.47 -27.89 4.13
C ALA A 62 -10.42 -28.81 3.50
N ALA A 63 -9.14 -28.63 3.83
CA ALA A 63 -8.06 -29.46 3.32
C ALA A 63 -8.17 -30.92 3.80
N ALA A 64 -8.49 -31.13 5.08
CA ALA A 64 -8.69 -32.47 5.64
C ALA A 64 -9.87 -33.19 4.98
N TYR A 65 -11.02 -32.51 4.83
CA TYR A 65 -12.19 -33.12 4.19
C TYR A 65 -12.00 -33.41 2.71
N LEU A 66 -11.26 -32.55 1.99
CA LEU A 66 -10.89 -32.83 0.60
C LEU A 66 -10.01 -34.08 0.50
N ALA A 67 -8.99 -34.20 1.35
CA ALA A 67 -8.10 -35.37 1.37
C ALA A 67 -8.89 -36.67 1.64
N VAL A 68 -9.80 -36.62 2.62
CA VAL A 68 -10.70 -37.74 2.97
C VAL A 68 -11.62 -38.09 1.80
N GLY A 69 -12.27 -37.10 1.19
CA GLY A 69 -13.17 -37.30 0.06
C GLY A 69 -12.46 -37.87 -1.17
N LEU A 70 -11.24 -37.42 -1.48
CA LEU A 70 -10.42 -38.00 -2.55
C LEU A 70 -10.04 -39.45 -2.23
N ASN A 71 -9.61 -39.75 -1.01
CA ASN A 71 -9.23 -41.10 -0.59
C ASN A 71 -10.45 -42.05 -0.63
N GLU A 72 -11.63 -41.57 -0.26
CA GLU A 72 -12.88 -42.33 -0.33
C GLU A 72 -13.34 -42.61 -1.75
N THR A 73 -13.30 -41.58 -2.60
CA THR A 73 -13.81 -41.66 -3.97
C THR A 73 -12.95 -42.55 -4.84
N THR A 74 -11.62 -42.51 -4.64
CA THR A 74 -10.66 -43.22 -5.49
C THR A 74 -10.21 -44.56 -4.91
N GLY A 75 -10.26 -44.73 -3.58
CA GLY A 75 -9.63 -45.85 -2.88
C GLY A 75 -8.10 -45.83 -2.89
N ALA A 76 -7.48 -44.81 -3.51
CA ALA A 76 -6.04 -44.69 -3.64
C ALA A 76 -5.40 -44.01 -2.42
N ASP A 77 -4.08 -44.15 -2.28
CA ASP A 77 -3.32 -43.33 -1.35
C ASP A 77 -3.30 -41.87 -1.83
N ILE A 78 -3.57 -40.92 -0.93
CA ILE A 78 -3.64 -39.49 -1.23
C ILE A 78 -2.57 -38.76 -0.46
N THR A 79 -1.80 -37.93 -1.15
CA THR A 79 -0.83 -37.00 -0.58
C THR A 79 -1.33 -35.57 -0.71
N VAL A 80 -1.30 -34.84 0.41
CA VAL A 80 -1.59 -33.39 0.45
C VAL A 80 -0.38 -32.65 0.97
N ALA A 81 0.08 -31.66 0.22
CA ALA A 81 1.29 -30.92 0.50
C ALA A 81 1.00 -29.48 0.94
N PHE A 82 1.77 -29.00 1.92
CA PHE A 82 1.68 -27.64 2.46
C PHE A 82 3.05 -26.96 2.35
N GLY A 83 3.13 -25.89 1.57
CA GLY A 83 4.37 -25.15 1.32
C GLY A 83 4.40 -23.82 2.05
N CYS A 84 5.53 -23.48 2.67
CA CYS A 84 5.86 -22.09 3.00
C CYS A 84 7.29 -21.78 2.52
N VAL A 85 7.89 -20.63 2.88
CA VAL A 85 9.24 -20.29 2.40
C VAL A 85 10.29 -21.30 2.89
N GLY A 86 10.50 -21.36 4.20
CA GLY A 86 11.53 -22.22 4.81
C GLY A 86 11.04 -23.60 5.27
N GLY A 87 9.73 -23.87 5.21
CA GLY A 87 9.19 -25.18 5.58
C GLY A 87 9.16 -25.50 7.08
N ARG A 88 9.39 -24.50 7.95
CA ARG A 88 9.52 -24.70 9.41
C ARG A 88 8.34 -24.22 10.24
N HIS A 89 7.60 -23.20 9.78
CA HIS A 89 6.58 -22.52 10.59
C HIS A 89 5.15 -22.80 10.09
N ARG A 90 4.71 -22.04 9.08
CA ARG A 90 3.32 -22.02 8.57
C ARG A 90 2.87 -23.36 8.02
N SER A 91 3.72 -23.98 7.19
CA SER A 91 3.42 -25.28 6.60
C SER A 91 3.38 -26.39 7.62
N VAL A 92 4.26 -26.36 8.63
CA VAL A 92 4.27 -27.32 9.74
C VAL A 92 2.99 -27.18 10.57
N GLY A 93 2.62 -25.95 10.96
CA GLY A 93 1.43 -25.69 11.76
C GLY A 93 0.14 -26.16 11.08
N LEU A 94 -0.06 -25.81 9.81
CA LEU A 94 -1.26 -26.23 9.09
C LEU A 94 -1.27 -27.74 8.80
N ALA A 95 -0.14 -28.33 8.41
CA ALA A 95 -0.02 -29.77 8.18
C ALA A 95 -0.32 -30.58 9.45
N ARG A 96 0.17 -30.14 10.60
CA ARG A 96 -0.17 -30.73 11.90
C ARG A 96 -1.68 -30.70 12.13
N ARG A 97 -2.31 -29.54 11.96
CA ARG A 97 -3.75 -29.39 12.20
C ARG A 97 -4.59 -30.26 11.26
N VAL A 98 -4.22 -30.32 9.98
CA VAL A 98 -4.89 -31.19 9.01
C VAL A 98 -4.75 -32.65 9.42
N GLY A 99 -3.56 -33.09 9.84
CA GLY A 99 -3.33 -34.43 10.36
C GLY A 99 -4.22 -34.76 11.56
N GLU A 100 -4.32 -33.87 12.55
CA GLU A 100 -5.20 -34.02 13.71
C GLU A 100 -6.67 -34.19 13.29
N ILE A 101 -7.17 -33.35 12.38
CA ILE A 101 -8.55 -33.43 11.89
C ILE A 101 -8.78 -34.75 11.14
N THR A 102 -7.83 -35.16 10.29
CA THR A 102 -7.94 -36.43 9.55
C THR A 102 -7.93 -37.65 10.48
N GLN A 103 -7.14 -37.64 11.57
CA GLN A 103 -7.13 -38.74 12.55
C GLN A 103 -8.51 -38.99 13.17
N LEU A 104 -9.32 -37.94 13.37
CA LEU A 104 -10.68 -38.05 13.89
C LEU A 104 -11.64 -38.80 12.95
N THR A 105 -11.26 -39.02 11.70
CA THR A 105 -12.06 -39.75 10.70
C THR A 105 -11.83 -41.26 10.71
N ASN A 106 -10.98 -41.78 11.63
CA ASN A 106 -10.55 -43.18 11.69
C ASN A 106 -9.85 -43.69 10.41
N ARG A 107 -9.33 -42.79 9.57
CA ARG A 107 -8.53 -43.13 8.40
C ARG A 107 -7.04 -43.18 8.76
N PRO A 108 -6.27 -44.12 8.18
CA PRO A 108 -4.81 -44.10 8.34
C PRO A 108 -4.23 -42.82 7.75
N VAL A 109 -3.56 -42.03 8.60
CA VAL A 109 -2.90 -40.78 8.21
C VAL A 109 -1.47 -40.73 8.74
N THR A 110 -0.58 -40.18 7.93
CA THR A 110 0.81 -39.87 8.29
C THR A 110 1.06 -38.38 8.11
N VAL A 111 1.85 -37.78 9.00
CA VAL A 111 2.28 -36.38 8.91
C VAL A 111 3.79 -36.35 8.85
N GLU A 112 4.34 -35.71 7.84
CA GLU A 112 5.78 -35.58 7.60
C GLU A 112 6.15 -34.12 7.40
N HIS A 113 7.27 -33.69 7.98
CA HIS A 113 7.76 -32.32 7.83
C HIS A 113 9.14 -32.35 7.16
N ARG A 114 9.18 -32.20 5.83
CA ARG A 114 10.38 -32.42 5.00
C ARG A 114 11.55 -31.54 5.41
N ASP A 115 11.27 -30.27 5.69
CA ASP A 115 12.27 -29.21 5.83
C ASP A 115 12.29 -28.59 7.23
N VAL A 116 11.64 -29.20 8.23
CA VAL A 116 11.47 -28.60 9.57
C VAL A 116 12.80 -28.39 10.33
N ASP A 117 13.75 -29.31 10.10
CA ASP A 117 15.07 -29.31 10.72
C ASP A 117 16.14 -28.60 9.87
N GLN A 118 15.75 -28.00 8.75
CA GLN A 118 16.68 -27.23 7.91
C GLN A 118 17.07 -25.91 8.57
N ASP A 119 18.24 -25.39 8.20
CA ASP A 119 18.67 -24.07 8.63
C ASP A 119 17.70 -22.97 8.15
N LEU A 120 17.61 -21.87 8.91
CA LEU A 120 16.88 -20.70 8.45
C LEU A 120 17.49 -20.16 7.15
N LEU A 121 16.63 -19.90 6.17
CA LEU A 121 17.05 -19.26 4.94
C LEU A 121 17.48 -17.80 5.22
N PRO A 122 18.35 -17.22 4.38
CA PRO A 122 18.70 -15.81 4.49
C PRO A 122 17.45 -14.93 4.45
N ALA A 123 17.46 -13.81 5.19
CA ALA A 123 16.30 -12.91 5.31
C ALA A 123 15.74 -12.45 3.95
N GLY A 124 16.59 -12.31 2.92
CA GLY A 124 16.18 -11.95 1.56
C GLY A 124 15.33 -13.01 0.83
N VAL A 125 15.29 -14.26 1.30
CA VAL A 125 14.47 -15.35 0.73
C VAL A 125 13.07 -15.38 1.35
N HIS A 126 12.92 -14.86 2.57
CA HIS A 126 11.65 -14.79 3.28
C HIS A 126 10.77 -13.62 2.82
N ASN A 127 11.33 -12.67 2.08
CA ASN A 127 10.64 -11.51 1.55
C ASN A 127 10.19 -11.76 0.12
N ARG A 128 8.92 -12.12 -0.05
CA ARG A 128 8.19 -11.86 -1.30
C ARG A 128 6.94 -10.99 -1.12
N THR A 129 6.68 -10.53 0.11
CA THR A 129 5.90 -9.32 0.32
C THR A 129 6.87 -8.16 0.17
N GLU A 130 6.91 -7.54 -1.01
CA GLU A 130 7.01 -6.08 -0.98
C GLU A 130 5.95 -5.61 0.03
N PRO A 131 6.24 -4.67 0.94
CA PRO A 131 5.18 -4.05 1.72
C PRO A 131 4.06 -3.68 0.74
N GLU A 132 2.79 -3.92 1.11
CA GLU A 132 1.63 -3.49 0.30
C GLU A 132 1.98 -2.12 -0.28
N PRO A 133 2.02 -1.97 -1.63
CA PRO A 133 2.59 -0.78 -2.23
C PRO A 133 1.86 0.42 -1.63
N GLU A 134 2.62 1.31 -1.00
CA GLU A 134 2.04 2.50 -0.37
C GLU A 134 1.24 3.23 -1.45
N SER A 135 -0.06 3.40 -1.21
CA SER A 135 -0.91 4.14 -2.14
C SER A 135 -0.50 5.61 -2.11
N ILE A 136 0.18 6.05 -3.16
CA ILE A 136 0.55 7.45 -3.35
C ILE A 136 -0.60 8.16 -4.03
N ARG A 137 -1.16 9.18 -3.38
CA ARG A 137 -2.14 10.08 -3.99
C ARG A 137 -1.38 11.19 -4.70
N TYR A 138 -1.64 11.34 -5.99
CA TYR A 138 -0.97 12.33 -6.81
C TYR A 138 -1.86 13.55 -7.01
N THR A 139 -1.33 14.73 -6.73
CA THR A 139 -2.00 16.02 -6.83
C THR A 139 -1.21 16.99 -7.69
N ALA A 140 -1.84 18.10 -8.06
CA ALA A 140 -1.16 19.23 -8.69
C ALA A 140 -1.63 20.54 -8.07
N ASP A 141 -0.68 21.40 -7.70
CA ASP A 141 -0.93 22.71 -7.10
C ASP A 141 -0.43 23.82 -8.02
N VAL A 142 -1.11 24.97 -8.03
CA VAL A 142 -0.75 26.12 -8.87
C VAL A 142 -0.43 27.35 -8.04
N VAL A 143 0.79 27.84 -8.17
CA VAL A 143 1.17 29.20 -7.80
C VAL A 143 0.77 30.13 -8.93
N ALA A 144 -0.46 30.66 -8.89
CA ALA A 144 -0.89 31.67 -9.84
C ALA A 144 -0.51 33.06 -9.31
N MET A 145 0.32 33.79 -10.06
CA MET A 145 0.84 35.10 -9.66
C MET A 145 0.57 36.15 -10.72
N THR A 146 0.47 37.39 -10.28
CA THR A 146 0.46 38.56 -11.16
C THR A 146 1.84 39.22 -11.22
N PRO A 147 2.16 39.99 -12.27
CA PRO A 147 3.46 40.68 -12.40
C PRO A 147 3.79 41.66 -11.27
N ASP A 148 2.79 42.18 -10.55
CA ASP A 148 2.93 43.06 -9.38
C ASP A 148 3.20 42.29 -8.07
N GLY A 149 3.23 40.96 -8.11
CA GLY A 149 3.67 40.12 -6.98
C GLY A 149 2.55 39.69 -6.04
N ASP A 150 1.29 39.75 -6.49
CA ASP A 150 0.19 39.10 -5.79
C ASP A 150 0.11 37.63 -6.19
N VAL A 151 -0.31 36.78 -5.26
CA VAL A 151 -0.55 35.34 -5.44
C VAL A 151 -2.01 35.01 -5.16
N LEU A 152 -2.59 34.15 -5.98
CA LEU A 152 -3.95 33.67 -5.82
C LEU A 152 -4.00 32.57 -4.76
N LEU A 153 -4.86 32.73 -3.77
CA LEU A 153 -5.10 31.72 -2.74
C LEU A 153 -6.59 31.45 -2.59
N ILE A 154 -6.90 30.23 -2.18
CA ILE A 154 -8.25 29.79 -1.80
C ILE A 154 -8.34 29.56 -0.29
N GLU A 155 -9.50 29.82 0.30
CA GLU A 155 -9.78 29.43 1.69
C GLU A 155 -10.44 28.04 1.70
N ARG A 156 -9.79 27.09 2.37
CA ARG A 156 -10.24 25.68 2.41
C ARG A 156 -11.57 25.53 3.14
N GLY A 157 -12.51 24.79 2.53
CA GLY A 157 -13.83 24.51 3.10
C GLY A 157 -13.93 23.33 4.05
N TRP A 158 -12.88 22.52 4.21
CA TRP A 158 -12.93 21.25 4.93
C TRP A 158 -11.61 20.86 5.60
N PRO A 159 -11.67 19.96 6.60
CA PRO A 159 -10.49 19.34 7.20
C PRO A 159 -9.66 18.53 6.19
N PRO A 160 -8.33 18.43 6.37
CA PRO A 160 -7.53 19.18 7.33
C PRO A 160 -7.39 20.66 6.93
N HIS A 161 -6.99 21.51 7.88
CA HIS A 161 -6.79 22.94 7.67
C HIS A 161 -8.03 23.70 7.17
N GLU A 162 -9.22 23.35 7.67
CA GLU A 162 -10.44 24.11 7.39
C GLU A 162 -10.27 25.58 7.81
N GLY A 163 -10.61 26.52 6.92
CA GLY A 163 -10.43 27.96 7.13
C GLY A 163 -9.01 28.48 6.93
N ALA A 164 -8.03 27.62 6.61
CA ALA A 164 -6.69 28.06 6.22
C ALA A 164 -6.64 28.43 4.73
N TRP A 165 -5.67 29.26 4.36
CA TRP A 165 -5.41 29.61 2.97
C TRP A 165 -4.48 28.60 2.30
N ALA A 166 -4.72 28.30 1.04
CA ALA A 166 -3.96 27.34 0.26
C ALA A 166 -3.78 27.82 -1.18
N LEU A 167 -2.78 27.28 -1.88
CA LEU A 167 -2.71 27.33 -3.32
C LEU A 167 -3.92 26.56 -3.89
N PRO A 168 -4.48 27.01 -5.02
CA PRO A 168 -5.45 26.20 -5.76
C PRO A 168 -4.79 24.91 -6.28
N GLY A 169 -5.51 23.80 -6.19
CA GLY A 169 -4.96 22.50 -6.53
C GLY A 169 -5.77 21.32 -6.01
N GLY A 170 -5.58 20.17 -6.64
CA GLY A 170 -6.38 18.98 -6.35
C GLY A 170 -5.80 17.71 -6.94
N HIS A 171 -6.62 16.65 -6.99
CA HIS A 171 -6.17 15.32 -7.40
C HIS A 171 -5.97 15.25 -8.92
N VAL A 172 -4.98 14.47 -9.35
CA VAL A 172 -4.82 14.11 -10.75
C VAL A 172 -5.76 12.94 -11.06
N ASP A 173 -6.64 13.13 -12.04
CA ASP A 173 -7.61 12.10 -12.42
C ASP A 173 -6.98 10.95 -13.22
N GLN A 174 -7.69 9.83 -13.30
CA GLN A 174 -7.24 8.66 -14.06
C GLN A 174 -7.07 9.01 -15.55
N GLY A 175 -5.84 8.87 -16.05
CA GLY A 175 -5.50 9.18 -17.45
C GLY A 175 -5.19 10.66 -17.71
N GLU A 176 -5.23 11.50 -16.67
CA GLU A 176 -4.87 12.91 -16.73
C GLU A 176 -3.38 13.12 -16.39
N THR A 177 -2.76 14.16 -16.96
CA THR A 177 -1.41 14.59 -16.54
C THR A 177 -1.52 15.58 -15.38
N SER A 178 -0.52 15.67 -14.50
CA SER A 178 -0.56 16.68 -13.42
C SER A 178 -0.65 18.12 -13.94
N ARG A 179 -0.09 18.39 -15.13
CA ARG A 179 -0.20 19.68 -15.79
C ARG A 179 -1.63 19.99 -16.24
N ALA A 180 -2.34 18.99 -16.78
CA ALA A 180 -3.75 19.14 -17.13
C ALA A 180 -4.63 19.30 -15.87
N ALA A 181 -4.36 18.52 -14.84
CA ALA A 181 -5.02 18.65 -13.54
C ALA A 181 -4.82 20.05 -12.96
N ALA A 182 -3.60 20.58 -12.95
CA ALA A 182 -3.32 21.95 -12.52
C ALA A 182 -4.17 23.01 -13.24
N VAL A 183 -4.33 22.90 -14.56
CA VAL A 183 -5.21 23.81 -15.33
C VAL A 183 -6.67 23.66 -14.93
N ARG A 184 -7.16 22.42 -14.82
CA ARG A 184 -8.54 22.11 -14.45
C ARG A 184 -8.85 22.61 -13.05
N GLU A 185 -8.06 22.25 -12.05
CA GLU A 185 -8.25 22.63 -10.65
C GLU A 185 -8.20 24.15 -10.46
N LEU A 186 -7.24 24.84 -11.10
CA LEU A 186 -7.18 26.31 -11.07
C LEU A 186 -8.48 26.93 -11.62
N ALA A 187 -8.97 26.40 -12.75
CA ALA A 187 -10.21 26.87 -13.37
C ALA A 187 -11.44 26.57 -12.50
N GLU A 188 -11.53 25.37 -11.94
CA GLU A 188 -12.65 24.92 -11.11
C GLU A 188 -12.73 25.72 -9.81
N GLU A 189 -11.63 25.93 -9.09
CA GLU A 189 -11.64 26.57 -7.78
C GLU A 189 -11.64 28.10 -7.82
N THR A 190 -11.13 28.70 -8.91
CA THR A 190 -10.88 30.14 -8.97
C THR A 190 -11.46 30.84 -10.20
N GLY A 191 -11.95 30.10 -11.19
CA GLY A 191 -12.39 30.64 -12.47
C GLY A 191 -11.27 31.12 -13.40
N VAL A 192 -10.00 31.07 -12.96
CA VAL A 192 -8.85 31.51 -13.77
C VAL A 192 -8.51 30.47 -14.83
N GLN A 193 -8.50 30.91 -16.09
CA GLN A 193 -8.19 30.07 -17.25
C GLN A 193 -6.77 30.33 -17.72
N VAL A 194 -5.99 29.27 -17.88
CA VAL A 194 -4.62 29.31 -18.43
C VAL A 194 -4.42 28.15 -19.41
N LEU A 195 -3.46 28.25 -20.31
CA LEU A 195 -3.08 27.13 -21.16
C LEU A 195 -2.04 26.26 -20.45
N ALA A 196 -2.11 24.95 -20.65
CA ALA A 196 -1.16 24.01 -20.05
C ALA A 196 0.31 24.32 -20.43
N GLU A 197 0.54 24.87 -21.62
CA GLU A 197 1.86 25.29 -22.11
C GLU A 197 2.42 26.53 -21.41
N ASP A 198 1.56 27.37 -20.82
CA ASP A 198 1.96 28.56 -20.06
C ASP A 198 2.40 28.21 -18.63
N LEU A 199 2.14 26.98 -18.18
CA LEU A 199 2.57 26.52 -16.86
C LEU A 199 4.07 26.21 -16.84
N ARG A 200 4.80 26.87 -15.94
CA ARG A 200 6.19 26.51 -15.63
C ARG A 200 6.21 25.56 -14.43
N GLU A 201 6.84 24.41 -14.56
CA GLU A 201 6.98 23.47 -13.44
C GLU A 201 7.93 24.08 -12.38
N ILE A 202 7.50 24.08 -11.11
CA ILE A 202 8.31 24.50 -9.97
C ILE A 202 9.11 23.29 -9.44
N GLY A 203 8.44 22.13 -9.36
CA GLY A 203 9.03 20.87 -8.93
C GLY A 203 8.00 19.90 -8.32
N VAL A 204 8.51 18.77 -7.85
CA VAL A 204 7.75 17.72 -7.18
C VAL A 204 8.00 17.81 -5.67
N PHE A 205 6.92 17.80 -4.89
CA PHE A 205 6.94 17.85 -3.42
C PHE A 205 6.36 16.55 -2.88
N ASP A 206 7.23 15.73 -2.28
CA ASP A 206 6.96 14.34 -1.94
C ASP A 206 7.37 13.98 -0.50
N ARG A 207 7.49 14.99 0.38
CA ARG A 207 7.82 14.76 1.78
C ARG A 207 6.78 13.81 2.40
N PRO A 208 7.18 12.70 3.06
CA PRO A 208 6.25 11.65 3.49
C PRO A 208 5.08 12.13 4.37
N ASP A 209 5.31 13.17 5.15
CA ASP A 209 4.37 13.75 6.11
C ASP A 209 3.80 15.12 5.68
N ARG A 210 3.88 15.47 4.38
CA ARG A 210 3.34 16.75 3.88
C ARG A 210 1.84 16.91 4.06
N ASP A 211 1.11 15.79 4.03
CA ASP A 211 -0.33 15.74 4.24
C ASP A 211 -0.68 14.73 5.33
N PRO A 212 -1.41 15.13 6.39
CA PRO A 212 -1.78 14.23 7.49
C PRO A 212 -2.76 13.11 7.07
N ARG A 213 -3.36 13.18 5.87
CA ARG A 213 -4.27 12.16 5.33
C ARG A 213 -3.55 10.94 4.72
N GLY A 214 -2.22 10.97 4.65
CA GLY A 214 -1.38 9.85 4.18
C GLY A 214 -0.36 10.29 3.13
N ARG A 215 0.08 9.35 2.28
CA ARG A 215 1.10 9.63 1.28
C ARG A 215 0.53 10.43 0.11
N TYR A 216 0.90 11.71 0.06
CA TYR A 216 0.60 12.62 -1.04
C TYR A 216 1.88 13.07 -1.72
N VAL A 217 1.83 13.18 -3.04
CA VAL A 217 2.87 13.81 -3.87
C VAL A 217 2.18 14.86 -4.71
N THR A 218 2.71 16.09 -4.71
CA THR A 218 2.20 17.15 -5.58
C THR A 218 3.25 17.59 -6.58
N THR A 219 2.85 17.80 -7.83
CA THR A 219 3.67 18.55 -8.79
C THR A 219 3.14 19.97 -8.83
N ALA A 220 3.98 20.94 -8.46
CA ALA A 220 3.57 22.33 -8.40
C ALA A 220 3.96 23.08 -9.68
N TYR A 221 3.06 23.96 -10.14
CA TYR A 221 3.25 24.78 -11.33
C TYR A 221 3.11 26.28 -11.00
N LEU A 222 3.86 27.11 -11.71
CA LEU A 222 3.73 28.56 -11.71
C LEU A 222 2.94 28.99 -12.95
N ALA A 223 1.95 29.83 -12.74
CA ALA A 223 1.24 30.56 -13.79
C ALA A 223 1.39 32.06 -13.56
N ILE A 224 1.80 32.82 -14.59
CA ILE A 224 1.80 34.28 -14.53
C ILE A 224 0.58 34.80 -15.31
N VAL A 225 -0.35 35.45 -14.62
CA VAL A 225 -1.59 35.97 -15.20
C VAL A 225 -1.65 37.50 -15.13
N PRO A 226 -2.37 38.19 -16.02
CA PRO A 226 -2.48 39.65 -15.99
C PRO A 226 -3.03 40.17 -14.65
N ALA A 227 -2.50 41.30 -14.18
CA ALA A 227 -3.10 42.01 -13.05
C ALA A 227 -4.58 42.35 -13.34
N GLY A 228 -5.46 42.15 -12.36
CA GLY A 228 -6.90 42.33 -12.54
C GLY A 228 -7.62 41.15 -13.23
N THR A 229 -6.96 40.00 -13.36
CA THR A 229 -7.63 38.76 -13.79
C THR A 229 -8.83 38.48 -12.88
N PRO A 230 -10.04 38.31 -13.44
CA PRO A 230 -11.24 38.07 -12.65
C PRO A 230 -11.16 36.70 -11.97
N ILE A 231 -11.64 36.64 -10.73
CA ILE A 231 -11.65 35.43 -9.90
C ILE A 231 -13.08 35.17 -9.41
N VAL A 232 -13.45 33.91 -9.36
CA VAL A 232 -14.74 33.43 -8.87
C VAL A 232 -14.46 32.19 -8.03
N ALA A 233 -14.90 32.17 -6.77
CA ALA A 233 -14.76 30.98 -5.94
C ALA A 233 -15.62 29.84 -6.50
N GLY A 234 -15.01 28.67 -6.69
CA GLY A 234 -15.67 27.46 -7.14
C GLY A 234 -16.07 26.50 -6.03
N ASP A 235 -16.37 25.26 -6.42
CA ASP A 235 -17.03 24.25 -5.58
C ASP A 235 -16.31 23.97 -4.25
N ASP A 236 -14.98 23.99 -4.27
CA ASP A 236 -14.16 23.53 -3.16
C ASP A 236 -13.60 24.67 -2.27
N ALA A 237 -13.73 25.91 -2.74
CA ALA A 237 -13.21 27.10 -2.09
C ALA A 237 -14.33 27.90 -1.40
N ARG A 238 -14.18 28.21 -0.11
CA ARG A 238 -15.12 29.12 0.60
C ARG A 238 -15.02 30.54 0.05
N THR A 239 -13.81 30.94 -0.33
CA THR A 239 -13.51 32.21 -0.98
C THR A 239 -12.18 32.09 -1.72
N VAL A 240 -11.94 33.01 -2.64
CA VAL A 240 -10.72 33.12 -3.43
C VAL A 240 -10.24 34.58 -3.40
N ARG A 241 -8.93 34.80 -3.27
CA ARG A 241 -8.38 36.15 -3.15
C ARG A 241 -6.95 36.26 -3.65
N TRP A 242 -6.64 37.41 -4.26
CA TRP A 242 -5.27 37.88 -4.51
C TRP A 242 -4.64 38.41 -3.21
N TRP A 243 -3.49 37.85 -2.83
CA TRP A 243 -2.72 38.24 -1.66
C TRP A 243 -1.33 38.76 -2.07
N PRO A 244 -0.88 39.91 -1.54
CA PRO A 244 0.50 40.32 -1.74
C PRO A 244 1.46 39.30 -1.13
N THR A 245 2.45 38.85 -1.91
CA THR A 245 3.50 37.92 -1.42
C THR A 245 4.28 38.46 -0.22
N SER A 246 4.30 39.78 -0.04
CA SER A 246 4.90 40.46 1.11
C SER A 246 4.08 40.38 2.40
N SER A 247 2.81 39.96 2.34
CA SER A 247 1.88 39.97 3.47
C SER A 247 0.91 38.78 3.41
N LEU A 248 1.47 37.58 3.39
CA LEU A 248 0.70 36.34 3.29
C LEU A 248 0.07 35.92 4.63
N PRO A 249 -1.12 35.30 4.60
CA PRO A 249 -1.65 34.57 5.74
C PRO A 249 -0.87 33.26 5.96
N PRO A 250 -1.05 32.59 7.11
CA PRO A 250 -0.58 31.22 7.27
C PRO A 250 -1.17 30.31 6.20
N LEU A 251 -0.31 29.54 5.52
CA LEU A 251 -0.72 28.63 4.45
C LEU A 251 -0.88 27.20 4.98
N ALA A 252 -1.81 26.45 4.39
CA ALA A 252 -2.02 25.04 4.66
C ALA A 252 -0.85 24.18 4.14
N PHE A 253 -0.67 23.00 4.75
CA PHE A 253 0.35 22.02 4.33
C PHE A 253 1.75 22.63 4.24
N ASP A 254 2.48 22.31 3.17
CA ASP A 254 3.80 22.83 2.81
C ASP A 254 3.72 23.94 1.73
N HIS A 255 2.56 24.58 1.55
CA HIS A 255 2.35 25.56 0.47
C HIS A 255 3.23 26.82 0.58
N ALA A 256 3.68 27.16 1.79
CA ALA A 256 4.68 28.21 2.00
C ALA A 256 6.02 27.85 1.36
N ASP A 257 6.44 26.58 1.43
CA ASP A 257 7.68 26.09 0.82
C ASP A 257 7.56 26.08 -0.71
N ILE A 258 6.39 25.67 -1.24
CA ILE A 258 6.10 25.70 -2.69
C ILE A 258 6.20 27.13 -3.23
N LEU A 259 5.57 28.09 -2.56
CA LEU A 259 5.58 29.50 -2.97
C LEU A 259 6.97 30.14 -2.86
N ASP A 260 7.70 29.82 -1.80
CA ASP A 260 9.08 30.27 -1.60
C ASP A 260 10.00 29.70 -2.70
N GLN A 261 9.84 28.44 -3.12
CA GLN A 261 10.56 27.89 -4.26
C GLN A 261 10.19 28.57 -5.59
N ALA A 262 8.90 28.85 -5.82
CA ALA A 262 8.44 29.55 -7.02
C ALA A 262 9.05 30.95 -7.17
N THR A 263 9.29 31.62 -6.05
CA THR A 263 9.86 32.98 -5.99
C THR A 263 11.40 33.02 -5.94
N ARG A 264 12.06 31.87 -5.73
CA ARG A 264 13.53 31.75 -5.62
C ARG A 264 14.28 31.52 -6.95
N GLU A 265 13.60 31.18 -8.05
CA GLU A 265 14.29 30.98 -9.33
C GLU A 265 14.52 32.27 -10.15
N PRO A 266 15.66 32.39 -10.86
CA PRO A 266 16.23 33.67 -11.30
C PRO A 266 15.76 34.06 -12.71
N GLY A 267 15.17 35.26 -12.83
CA GLY A 267 14.70 35.78 -14.12
C GLY A 267 14.32 37.26 -14.14
N ARG A 268 14.97 38.11 -13.31
CA ARG A 268 15.23 39.50 -13.69
C ARG A 268 16.49 39.48 -14.55
N ALA A 269 16.32 39.55 -15.87
CA ALA A 269 17.31 40.04 -16.82
C ALA A 269 16.71 41.24 -17.55
#